data_AF-A0A2H0AG83-F1
#
_entry.id   AF-A0A2H0AG83-F1
#
_cell.length_a   1.000
_cell.length_b   1.000
_cell.length_c   1.000
_cell.angle_alpha   90.00
_cell.angle_beta   90.00
_cell.angle_gamma   90.00
#
_symmetry.space_group_name_H-M   'P 1'
#
loop_
_entity.id
_entity.type
_entity.pdbx_description
1 polymer ?
#
loop_
_entity_poly.entity_id
_entity_poly.type
_entity_poly.pdbx_seq_one_letter_code
_entity_poly.pdbx_strand_id
1 'polypeptide(L)'
;MKMRICAMLLTGALMVCAGLLTGCANLSAVRTYADETKKLTAAFDPMLSGSTSSCVEKLLRKKMITSRNFEAAAAEKAAKELCGPVEEDNKIIAELNALLAQYADTLAALANDKLPSYAKELDGLQDSLAKVKRSGSQENLLNADKLAALTSLTDLMSQLATRQPQRTVIGDLLSQEEGIAAITGALKDYATLNYRAWLRDEKREIRVLLAALAGATKKEPLAANYIKTLLLTEERQIDGREKAVDAFVRSIDELQKSHAELRLKLHSLDDKELLARLLNFANEVAKLRRQVRDAF
;
A
#
# COMPACT_ATOMS: atom_id res chain seq x y z
N MET A 1 -1.12 -37.82 -80.33
CA MET A 1 -0.57 -38.53 -79.15
C MET A 1 0.21 -37.51 -78.32
N LYS A 2 -0.27 -37.22 -77.08
CA LYS A 2 0.25 -36.31 -76.01
C LYS A 2 0.26 -34.79 -76.32
N MET A 3 -0.66 -33.96 -75.78
CA MET A 3 -0.78 -33.34 -74.41
C MET A 3 0.29 -32.26 -74.11
N ARG A 4 -0.08 -30.96 -74.02
CA ARG A 4 -0.48 -30.12 -72.83
C ARG A 4 0.73 -29.74 -71.93
N ILE A 5 0.95 -28.55 -71.32
CA ILE A 5 0.21 -27.29 -71.02
C ILE A 5 1.16 -26.31 -70.24
N CYS A 6 0.77 -25.02 -70.09
CA CYS A 6 1.12 -23.97 -69.08
C CYS A 6 2.36 -23.07 -69.29
N ALA A 7 2.39 -21.76 -68.97
CA ALA A 7 1.42 -20.76 -68.48
C ALA A 7 2.10 -19.35 -68.47
N MET A 8 1.45 -18.30 -68.99
CA MET A 8 0.96 -17.06 -68.32
C MET A 8 1.91 -16.39 -67.30
N LEU A 9 2.54 -15.24 -67.59
CA LEU A 9 2.05 -13.83 -67.55
C LEU A 9 1.42 -13.41 -66.21
N LEU A 10 2.07 -12.50 -65.47
CA LEU A 10 1.44 -11.67 -64.44
C LEU A 10 2.06 -10.26 -64.37
N THR A 11 1.24 -9.26 -64.70
CA THR A 11 1.41 -7.81 -64.55
C THR A 11 1.22 -7.37 -63.09
N GLY A 12 2.17 -6.61 -62.55
CA GLY A 12 2.15 -6.10 -61.17
C GLY A 12 1.38 -4.78 -61.02
N ALA A 13 0.31 -4.81 -60.22
CA ALA A 13 -0.50 -3.67 -59.83
C ALA A 13 0.06 -3.01 -58.54
N LEU A 14 0.33 -1.71 -58.61
CA LEU A 14 0.44 -0.81 -57.45
C LEU A 14 -0.97 -0.54 -56.93
N MET A 15 -1.33 -1.03 -55.75
CA MET A 15 -2.46 -0.48 -55.00
C MET A 15 -2.13 -0.43 -53.51
N VAL A 16 -1.80 0.80 -53.10
CA VAL A 16 -1.60 1.36 -51.77
C VAL A 16 -2.45 0.66 -50.70
N CYS A 17 -1.78 -0.04 -49.79
CA CYS A 17 -2.34 -0.44 -48.51
C CYS A 17 -2.74 0.81 -47.72
N ALA A 18 -4.04 1.10 -47.71
CA ALA A 18 -4.67 1.88 -46.66
C ALA A 18 -4.59 1.09 -45.35
N GLY A 19 -3.41 1.15 -44.70
CA GLY A 19 -3.24 0.78 -43.31
C GLY A 19 -4.03 1.77 -42.46
N LEU A 20 -5.33 1.50 -42.33
CA LEU A 20 -6.15 2.08 -41.28
C LEU A 20 -5.41 1.90 -39.97
N LEU A 21 -5.16 3.02 -39.32
CA LEU A 21 -4.61 3.19 -37.99
C LEU A 21 -5.44 2.40 -36.97
N THR A 22 -5.26 1.08 -36.89
CA THR A 22 -5.47 0.35 -35.65
C THR A 22 -4.25 0.61 -34.78
N GLY A 23 -4.09 1.86 -34.35
CA GLY A 23 -3.17 2.17 -33.28
C GLY A 23 -3.67 1.44 -32.05
N CYS A 24 -3.02 0.33 -31.68
CA CYS A 24 -3.12 -0.20 -30.34
C CYS A 24 -2.90 0.98 -29.39
N ALA A 25 -3.95 1.42 -28.71
CA ALA A 25 -3.88 2.56 -27.81
C ALA A 25 -2.75 2.28 -26.80
N ASN A 26 -1.71 3.10 -26.79
CA ASN A 26 -0.59 2.90 -25.89
C ASN A 26 -1.03 3.28 -24.46
N LEU A 27 -1.59 2.31 -23.72
CA LEU A 27 -2.01 2.48 -22.33
C LEU A 27 -0.85 2.46 -21.32
N SER A 28 0.34 2.90 -21.74
CA SER A 28 1.55 2.92 -20.88
C SER A 28 1.37 3.74 -19.61
N ALA A 29 0.69 4.90 -19.68
CA ALA A 29 0.38 5.71 -18.51
C ALA A 29 -0.47 4.95 -17.47
N VAL A 30 -1.46 4.17 -17.92
CA VAL A 30 -2.28 3.32 -17.04
C VAL A 30 -1.43 2.22 -16.40
N ARG A 31 -0.54 1.58 -17.18
CA ARG A 31 0.40 0.58 -16.68
C ARG A 31 1.34 1.15 -15.63
N THR A 32 1.95 2.31 -15.89
CA THR A 32 2.84 2.99 -14.94
C THR A 32 2.11 3.31 -13.64
N TYR A 33 0.91 3.89 -13.72
CA TYR A 33 0.09 4.15 -12.53
C TYR A 33 -0.19 2.88 -11.72
N ALA A 34 -0.62 1.81 -12.39
CA ALA A 34 -0.90 0.52 -11.75
C ALA A 34 0.36 -0.10 -11.11
N ASP A 35 1.48 -0.14 -11.84
CA ASP A 35 2.75 -0.70 -11.35
C ASP A 35 3.26 0.04 -10.12
N GLU A 36 3.20 1.38 -10.11
CA GLU A 36 3.62 2.18 -8.95
C GLU A 36 2.64 2.05 -7.78
N THR A 37 1.33 1.91 -8.04
CA THR A 37 0.34 1.60 -6.99
C THR A 37 0.64 0.25 -6.33
N LYS A 38 0.96 -0.79 -7.11
CA LYS A 38 1.34 -2.10 -6.57
C LYS A 38 2.63 -2.06 -5.75
N LYS A 39 3.61 -1.27 -6.19
CA LYS A 39 4.86 -1.06 -5.43
C LYS A 39 4.61 -0.31 -4.12
N LEU A 40 3.66 0.64 -4.12
CA LEU A 40 3.23 1.34 -2.91
C LEU A 40 2.56 0.37 -1.93
N THR A 41 1.63 -0.47 -2.37
CA THR A 41 0.92 -1.41 -1.49
C THR A 41 1.89 -2.43 -0.87
N ALA A 42 2.87 -2.93 -1.62
CA ALA A 42 3.91 -3.82 -1.09
C ALA A 42 4.80 -3.15 -0.03
N ALA A 43 4.98 -1.83 -0.09
CA ALA A 43 5.76 -1.08 0.90
C ALA A 43 4.99 -0.83 2.21
N PHE A 44 3.71 -1.17 2.28
CA PHE A 44 2.90 -1.00 3.48
C PHE A 44 3.00 -2.16 4.47
N ASP A 45 3.25 -3.39 4.00
CA ASP A 45 3.28 -4.60 4.84
C ASP A 45 4.21 -4.50 6.06
N PRO A 46 5.43 -3.90 5.97
CA PRO A 46 6.28 -3.74 7.14
C PRO A 46 5.68 -2.86 8.24
N MET A 47 4.77 -1.93 7.90
CA MET A 47 4.08 -1.11 8.89
C MET A 47 3.01 -1.90 9.67
N LEU A 48 2.42 -2.92 9.04
CA LEU A 48 1.49 -3.84 9.69
C LEU A 48 2.23 -4.72 10.69
N SER A 49 3.28 -5.42 10.26
CA SER A 49 4.08 -6.24 11.19
C SER A 49 4.73 -5.38 12.28
N GLY A 50 5.22 -4.20 11.89
CA GLY A 50 5.80 -3.23 12.79
C GLY A 50 4.87 -2.79 13.91
N SER A 51 3.55 -2.66 13.69
CA SER A 51 2.62 -2.20 14.73
C SER A 51 2.43 -3.24 15.84
N THR A 52 2.34 -4.54 15.49
CA THR A 52 2.28 -5.62 16.48
C THR A 52 3.56 -5.69 17.29
N SER A 53 4.73 -5.63 16.64
CA SER A 53 6.02 -5.58 17.32
C SER A 53 6.11 -4.38 18.26
N SER A 54 5.67 -3.20 17.82
CA SER A 54 5.67 -1.98 18.64
C SER A 54 4.78 -2.11 19.89
N CYS A 55 3.62 -2.76 19.74
CA CYS A 55 2.73 -3.06 20.88
C CYS A 55 3.43 -3.97 21.90
N VAL A 56 4.05 -5.06 21.44
CA VAL A 56 4.76 -6.02 22.29
C VAL A 56 5.91 -5.34 23.04
N GLU A 57 6.75 -4.59 22.31
CA GLU A 57 7.89 -3.86 22.89
C GLU A 57 7.46 -2.85 23.95
N LYS A 58 6.37 -2.11 23.71
CA LYS A 58 5.81 -1.19 24.71
C LYS A 58 5.44 -1.92 26.00
N LEU A 59 4.73 -3.06 25.89
CA LEU A 59 4.31 -3.83 27.06
C LEU A 59 5.51 -4.44 27.80
N LEU A 60 6.50 -4.94 27.07
CA LEU A 60 7.76 -5.45 27.63
C LEU A 60 8.51 -4.37 28.40
N ARG A 61 8.71 -3.19 27.79
CA ARG A 61 9.40 -2.06 28.44
C ARG A 61 8.66 -1.58 29.68
N LYS A 62 7.34 -1.45 29.62
CA LYS A 62 6.52 -1.13 30.80
C LYS A 62 6.72 -2.17 31.90
N LYS A 63 6.79 -3.46 31.56
CA LYS A 63 7.02 -4.54 32.53
C LYS A 63 8.42 -4.47 33.13
N MET A 64 9.45 -4.19 32.33
CA MET A 64 10.83 -3.98 32.80
C MET A 64 10.92 -2.82 33.80
N ILE A 65 10.20 -1.72 33.55
CA ILE A 65 10.21 -0.54 34.43
C ILE A 65 9.48 -0.82 35.76
N THR A 66 8.37 -1.58 35.72
CA THR A 66 7.45 -1.70 36.85
C THR A 66 7.64 -2.96 37.71
N SER A 67 8.34 -3.98 37.21
CA SER A 67 8.47 -5.27 37.91
C SER A 67 9.71 -5.33 38.77
N ARG A 68 9.57 -5.86 40.00
CA ARG A 68 10.72 -6.15 40.88
C ARG A 68 11.52 -7.37 40.44
N ASN A 69 10.84 -8.38 39.90
CA ASN A 69 11.43 -9.57 39.29
C ASN A 69 10.94 -9.63 37.84
N PHE A 70 11.84 -9.43 36.88
CA PHE A 70 11.51 -9.45 35.45
C PHE A 70 11.86 -10.82 34.85
N GLU A 71 10.83 -11.56 34.48
CA GLU A 71 10.96 -12.85 33.78
C GLU A 71 10.69 -12.63 32.28
N ALA A 72 11.75 -12.55 31.48
CA ALA A 72 11.68 -12.12 30.09
C ALA A 72 10.70 -12.95 29.24
N ALA A 73 10.81 -14.28 29.29
CA ALA A 73 9.97 -15.18 28.48
C ALA A 73 8.48 -15.11 28.87
N ALA A 74 8.18 -15.00 30.17
CA ALA A 74 6.81 -14.86 30.64
C ALA A 74 6.21 -13.49 30.26
N ALA A 75 7.01 -12.43 30.36
CA ALA A 75 6.60 -11.09 29.97
C ALA A 75 6.33 -11.01 28.46
N GLU A 76 7.17 -11.62 27.63
CA GLU A 76 7.01 -11.65 26.17
C GLU A 76 5.74 -12.41 25.76
N LYS A 77 5.51 -13.59 26.34
CA LYS A 77 4.29 -14.36 26.09
C LYS A 77 3.03 -13.56 26.43
N ALA A 78 2.99 -12.96 27.62
CA ALA A 78 1.85 -12.15 28.04
C ALA A 78 1.65 -10.90 27.15
N ALA A 79 2.75 -10.26 26.72
CA ALA A 79 2.68 -9.12 25.81
C ALA A 79 2.10 -9.51 24.44
N LYS A 80 2.53 -10.65 23.87
CA LYS A 80 1.98 -11.19 22.62
C LYS A 80 0.48 -11.49 22.73
N GLU A 81 0.04 -12.13 23.81
CA GLU A 81 -1.37 -12.41 24.06
C GLU A 81 -2.20 -11.11 24.16
N LEU A 82 -1.70 -10.09 24.87
CA LEU A 82 -2.37 -8.79 24.99
C LEU A 82 -2.39 -7.98 23.69
N CYS A 83 -1.40 -8.18 22.81
CA CYS A 83 -1.33 -7.53 21.51
C CYS A 83 -2.05 -8.30 20.39
N GLY A 84 -2.65 -9.47 20.68
CA GLY A 84 -3.43 -10.25 19.73
C GLY A 84 -4.52 -9.45 18.99
N PRO A 85 -5.30 -8.58 19.65
CA PRO A 85 -6.28 -7.73 18.95
C PRO A 85 -5.65 -6.79 17.91
N VAL A 86 -4.44 -6.29 18.14
CA VAL A 86 -3.71 -5.45 17.15
C VAL A 86 -3.36 -6.28 15.92
N GLU A 87 -2.93 -7.53 16.11
CA GLU A 87 -2.64 -8.45 15.01
C GLU A 87 -3.89 -8.80 14.20
N GLU A 88 -5.04 -9.00 14.85
CA GLU A 88 -6.32 -9.23 14.15
C GLU A 88 -6.76 -7.99 13.35
N ASP A 89 -6.68 -6.80 13.92
CA ASP A 89 -6.96 -5.55 13.20
C ASP A 89 -6.04 -5.39 11.98
N ASN A 90 -4.75 -5.75 12.12
CA ASN A 90 -3.78 -5.69 11.02
C ASN A 90 -4.14 -6.62 9.87
N LYS A 91 -4.74 -7.79 10.11
CA LYS A 91 -5.21 -8.69 9.04
C LYS A 91 -6.31 -8.03 8.23
N ILE A 92 -7.25 -7.34 8.89
CA ILE A 92 -8.33 -6.61 8.22
C ILE A 92 -7.76 -5.45 7.38
N ILE A 93 -6.80 -4.71 7.92
CA ILE A 93 -6.12 -3.64 7.16
C ILE A 93 -5.28 -4.22 6.00
N ALA A 94 -4.67 -5.39 6.16
CA ALA A 94 -3.97 -6.08 5.08
C ALA A 94 -4.91 -6.41 3.92
N GLU A 95 -6.15 -6.82 4.20
CA GLU A 95 -7.17 -7.08 3.17
C GLU A 95 -7.56 -5.81 2.41
N LEU A 96 -7.64 -4.66 3.11
CA LEU A 96 -7.85 -3.37 2.46
C LEU A 96 -6.68 -2.97 1.55
N ASN A 97 -5.44 -3.18 2.00
CA ASN A 97 -4.23 -2.97 1.18
C ASN A 97 -4.20 -3.92 -0.04
N ALA A 98 -4.61 -5.17 0.15
CA ALA A 98 -4.73 -6.16 -0.91
C ALA A 98 -5.80 -5.76 -1.94
N LEU A 99 -6.90 -5.14 -1.53
CA LEU A 99 -7.90 -4.60 -2.46
C LEU A 99 -7.31 -3.49 -3.35
N LEU A 100 -6.49 -2.59 -2.78
CA LEU A 100 -5.77 -1.58 -3.59
C LEU A 100 -4.83 -2.23 -4.61
N ALA A 101 -4.12 -3.28 -4.19
CA ALA A 101 -3.20 -4.02 -5.06
C ALA A 101 -3.97 -4.73 -6.18
N GLN A 102 -5.13 -5.31 -5.88
CA GLN A 102 -5.99 -5.95 -6.87
C GLN A 102 -6.58 -4.95 -7.85
N TYR A 103 -6.99 -3.77 -7.39
CA TYR A 103 -7.41 -2.68 -8.27
C TYR A 103 -6.30 -2.30 -9.26
N ALA A 104 -5.07 -2.16 -8.77
CA ALA A 104 -3.91 -1.91 -9.62
C ALA A 104 -3.65 -3.05 -10.61
N ASP A 105 -3.69 -4.31 -10.16
CA ASP A 105 -3.52 -5.49 -11.02
C ASP A 105 -4.60 -5.57 -12.10
N THR A 106 -5.84 -5.21 -11.78
CA THR A 106 -6.94 -5.11 -12.74
C THR A 106 -6.67 -4.04 -13.79
N LEU A 107 -6.25 -2.83 -13.39
CA LEU A 107 -5.88 -1.78 -14.34
C LEU A 107 -4.69 -2.20 -15.22
N ALA A 108 -3.69 -2.86 -14.66
CA ALA A 108 -2.55 -3.36 -15.40
C ALA A 108 -2.95 -4.47 -16.40
N ALA A 109 -3.81 -5.41 -16.00
CA ALA A 109 -4.33 -6.45 -16.87
C ALA A 109 -5.12 -5.85 -18.02
N LEU A 110 -6.06 -4.95 -17.71
CA LEU A 110 -6.81 -4.21 -18.72
C LEU A 110 -5.87 -3.46 -19.65
N ALA A 111 -4.87 -2.74 -19.15
CA ALA A 111 -3.93 -1.99 -19.99
C ALA A 111 -3.00 -2.84 -20.86
N ASN A 112 -2.97 -4.16 -20.64
CA ASN A 112 -2.22 -5.16 -21.41
C ASN A 112 -3.13 -6.05 -22.27
N ASP A 113 -4.39 -5.66 -22.47
CA ASP A 113 -5.39 -6.44 -23.22
C ASP A 113 -5.60 -7.86 -22.66
N LYS A 114 -5.54 -7.98 -21.33
CA LYS A 114 -5.82 -9.22 -20.60
C LYS A 114 -7.14 -9.09 -19.86
N LEU A 115 -7.88 -10.19 -19.80
CA LEU A 115 -9.03 -10.29 -18.90
C LEU A 115 -8.52 -10.27 -17.46
N PRO A 116 -8.97 -9.32 -16.62
CA PRO A 116 -8.63 -9.34 -15.21
C PRO A 116 -9.25 -10.59 -14.58
N SER A 117 -8.46 -11.33 -13.81
CA SER A 117 -8.98 -12.41 -12.98
C SER A 117 -9.30 -11.82 -11.62
N TYR A 118 -10.55 -11.36 -11.46
CA TYR A 118 -11.09 -11.02 -10.16
C TYR A 118 -11.93 -12.19 -9.66
N ALA A 119 -11.42 -12.92 -8.67
CA ALA A 119 -12.06 -14.12 -8.12
C ALA A 119 -12.31 -14.01 -6.61
N LYS A 120 -12.06 -12.85 -6.00
CA LYS A 120 -12.15 -12.70 -4.55
C LYS A 120 -13.54 -12.21 -4.15
N GLU A 121 -14.31 -13.10 -3.53
CA GLU A 121 -15.47 -12.72 -2.74
C GLU A 121 -14.99 -11.88 -1.56
N LEU A 122 -15.56 -10.69 -1.40
CA LEU A 122 -15.28 -9.79 -0.28
C LEU A 122 -16.34 -9.92 0.82
N ASP A 123 -17.04 -11.06 0.83
CA ASP A 123 -18.07 -11.37 1.80
C ASP A 123 -17.50 -11.22 3.21
N GLY A 124 -18.07 -10.28 3.97
CA GLY A 124 -17.65 -9.96 5.34
C GLY A 124 -16.44 -9.01 5.46
N LEU A 125 -15.77 -8.60 4.37
CA LEU A 125 -14.71 -7.58 4.44
C LEU A 125 -15.28 -6.25 4.93
N GLN A 126 -16.44 -5.83 4.40
CA GLN A 126 -17.09 -4.59 4.80
C GLN A 126 -17.44 -4.59 6.30
N ASP A 127 -17.99 -5.70 6.79
CA ASP A 127 -18.34 -5.87 8.22
C ASP A 127 -17.11 -5.87 9.12
N SER A 128 -16.01 -6.46 8.65
CA SER A 128 -14.72 -6.45 9.36
C SER A 128 -14.13 -5.04 9.40
N LEU A 129 -14.10 -4.34 8.27
CA LEU A 129 -13.62 -2.96 8.16
C LEU A 129 -14.45 -1.98 9.00
N ALA A 130 -15.76 -2.20 9.10
CA ALA A 130 -16.64 -1.41 9.95
C ALA A 130 -16.33 -1.55 11.46
N LYS A 131 -15.61 -2.60 11.87
CA LYS A 131 -15.24 -2.84 13.28
C LYS A 131 -13.87 -2.26 13.64
N VAL A 132 -13.02 -1.98 12.65
CA VAL A 132 -11.68 -1.45 12.90
C VAL A 132 -11.77 -0.03 13.46
N LYS A 133 -11.18 0.17 14.63
CA LYS A 133 -11.19 1.45 15.36
C LYS A 133 -9.96 2.29 15.10
N ARG A 134 -10.13 3.61 15.19
CA ARG A 134 -9.00 4.54 15.26
C ARG A 134 -8.33 4.40 16.63
N SER A 135 -6.99 4.40 16.66
CA SER A 135 -6.26 4.28 17.92
C SER A 135 -6.66 5.35 18.92
N GLY A 136 -7.03 4.94 20.14
CA GLY A 136 -7.44 5.84 21.22
C GLY A 136 -8.84 6.47 21.06
N SER A 137 -9.66 5.99 20.12
CA SER A 137 -11.02 6.50 19.87
C SER A 137 -12.05 5.36 19.78
N GLN A 138 -13.33 5.71 19.97
CA GLN A 138 -14.47 4.82 19.69
C GLN A 138 -14.93 4.91 18.23
N GLU A 139 -14.39 5.87 17.47
CA GLU A 139 -14.68 6.04 16.05
C GLU A 139 -14.08 4.91 15.21
N ASN A 140 -14.84 4.51 14.19
CA ASN A 140 -14.36 3.58 13.18
C ASN A 140 -13.35 4.27 12.26
N LEU A 141 -12.40 3.50 11.74
CA LEU A 141 -11.45 3.96 10.73
C LEU A 141 -12.17 4.33 9.41
N LEU A 142 -13.18 3.54 9.04
CA LEU A 142 -14.05 3.76 7.89
C LEU A 142 -15.48 4.04 8.37
N ASN A 143 -16.07 5.15 7.89
CA ASN A 143 -17.47 5.47 8.13
C ASN A 143 -18.37 4.80 7.06
N ALA A 144 -19.70 4.93 7.21
CA ALA A 144 -20.66 4.31 6.30
C ALA A 144 -20.45 4.72 4.84
N ASP A 145 -20.20 6.00 4.57
CA ASP A 145 -20.00 6.52 3.21
C ASP A 145 -18.76 5.91 2.55
N LYS A 146 -17.63 5.86 3.28
CA LYS A 146 -16.41 5.22 2.78
C LYS A 146 -16.61 3.73 2.54
N LEU A 147 -17.36 3.03 3.41
CA LEU A 147 -17.67 1.61 3.20
C LEU A 147 -18.53 1.40 1.95
N ALA A 148 -19.53 2.26 1.70
CA ALA A 148 -20.35 2.18 0.49
C ALA A 148 -19.53 2.41 -0.79
N ALA A 149 -18.60 3.38 -0.77
CA ALA A 149 -17.70 3.63 -1.89
C ALA A 149 -16.77 2.44 -2.18
N LEU A 150 -16.31 1.73 -1.13
CA LEU A 150 -15.56 0.48 -1.29
C LEU A 150 -16.41 -0.59 -1.97
N THR A 151 -17.64 -0.80 -1.50
CA THR A 151 -18.57 -1.77 -2.09
C THR A 151 -18.82 -1.48 -3.57
N SER A 152 -19.03 -0.22 -3.93
CA SER A 152 -19.26 0.16 -5.34
C SER A 152 -18.05 -0.14 -6.22
N LEU A 153 -16.83 0.13 -5.75
CA LEU A 153 -15.60 -0.21 -6.46
C LEU A 153 -15.48 -1.74 -6.66
N THR A 154 -15.78 -2.51 -5.63
CA THR A 154 -15.61 -3.97 -5.66
C THR A 154 -16.65 -4.67 -6.51
N ASP A 155 -17.88 -4.17 -6.50
CA ASP A 155 -18.95 -4.63 -7.37
C ASP A 155 -18.58 -4.38 -8.84
N LEU A 156 -18.04 -3.19 -9.14
CA LEU A 156 -17.57 -2.88 -10.47
C LEU A 156 -16.44 -3.83 -10.90
N MET A 157 -15.44 -4.05 -10.03
CA MET A 157 -14.34 -4.99 -10.29
C MET A 157 -14.81 -6.43 -10.52
N SER A 158 -15.87 -6.86 -9.85
CA SER A 158 -16.46 -8.20 -10.00
C SER A 158 -17.20 -8.38 -11.32
N GLN A 159 -17.73 -7.29 -11.90
CA GLN A 159 -18.52 -7.32 -13.13
C GLN A 159 -17.67 -7.20 -14.41
N LEU A 160 -16.33 -7.20 -14.29
CA LEU A 160 -15.39 -6.94 -15.39
C LEU A 160 -15.26 -8.05 -16.46
N ALA A 161 -16.23 -8.97 -16.56
CA ALA A 161 -16.22 -10.08 -17.51
C ALA A 161 -16.89 -9.77 -18.88
N THR A 162 -17.16 -8.50 -19.21
CA THR A 162 -18.03 -8.13 -20.33
C THR A 162 -17.28 -7.62 -21.57
N ARG A 163 -17.89 -7.75 -22.76
CA ARG A 163 -17.34 -7.35 -24.09
C ARG A 163 -17.30 -5.82 -24.30
N GLN A 164 -17.04 -5.04 -23.26
CA GLN A 164 -16.95 -3.59 -23.37
C GLN A 164 -15.58 -3.16 -23.93
N PRO A 165 -15.49 -1.98 -24.58
CA PRO A 165 -14.20 -1.42 -24.96
C PRO A 165 -13.29 -1.22 -23.73
N GLN A 166 -12.06 -1.73 -23.80
CA GLN A 166 -11.05 -1.66 -22.73
C GLN A 166 -10.91 -0.26 -22.10
N ARG A 167 -10.91 0.81 -22.91
CA ARG A 167 -10.80 2.19 -22.41
C ARG A 167 -12.02 2.64 -21.62
N THR A 168 -13.22 2.18 -21.97
CA THR A 168 -14.45 2.45 -21.22
C THR A 168 -14.35 1.82 -19.84
N VAL A 169 -13.97 0.54 -19.76
CA VAL A 169 -13.81 -0.17 -18.50
C VAL A 169 -12.75 0.48 -17.60
N ILE A 170 -11.62 0.89 -18.18
CA ILE A 170 -10.60 1.65 -17.44
C ILE A 170 -11.17 2.98 -16.94
N GLY A 171 -11.95 3.69 -17.77
CA GLY A 171 -12.62 4.93 -17.38
C GLY A 171 -13.60 4.75 -16.24
N ASP A 172 -14.39 3.67 -16.26
CA ASP A 172 -15.34 3.36 -15.19
C ASP A 172 -14.62 3.06 -13.87
N LEU A 173 -13.54 2.28 -13.91
CA LEU A 173 -12.70 1.99 -12.75
C LEU A 173 -12.00 3.24 -12.20
N LEU A 174 -11.49 4.10 -13.08
CA LEU A 174 -10.91 5.38 -12.67
C LEU A 174 -11.99 6.32 -12.11
N SER A 175 -13.25 6.19 -12.53
CA SER A 175 -14.35 7.01 -12.02
C SER A 175 -14.78 6.62 -10.60
N GLN A 176 -14.33 5.47 -10.08
CA GLN A 176 -14.49 5.07 -8.67
C GLN A 176 -13.49 5.81 -7.75
N GLU A 177 -13.34 7.11 -7.94
CA GLU A 177 -12.39 7.96 -7.23
C GLU A 177 -12.65 7.99 -5.72
N GLU A 178 -13.92 7.97 -5.30
CA GLU A 178 -14.31 7.92 -3.89
C GLU A 178 -13.89 6.60 -3.23
N GLY A 179 -14.02 5.48 -3.93
CA GLY A 179 -13.57 4.17 -3.45
C GLY A 179 -12.06 4.13 -3.25
N ILE A 180 -11.29 4.65 -4.22
CA ILE A 180 -9.83 4.77 -4.10
C ILE A 180 -9.44 5.72 -2.97
N ALA A 181 -10.12 6.86 -2.83
CA ALA A 181 -9.90 7.80 -1.74
C ALA A 181 -10.22 7.17 -0.36
N ALA A 182 -11.26 6.34 -0.27
CA ALA A 182 -11.62 5.62 0.95
C ALA A 182 -10.52 4.62 1.36
N ILE A 183 -10.06 3.77 0.44
CA ILE A 183 -8.95 2.83 0.68
C ILE A 183 -7.71 3.57 1.13
N THR A 184 -7.23 4.48 0.28
CA THR A 184 -5.95 5.16 0.47
C THR A 184 -5.97 6.08 1.70
N GLY A 185 -7.09 6.73 1.97
CA GLY A 185 -7.33 7.51 3.17
C GLY A 185 -7.27 6.66 4.44
N ALA A 186 -7.90 5.49 4.45
CA ALA A 186 -7.85 4.58 5.60
C ALA A 186 -6.45 4.00 5.83
N LEU A 187 -5.71 3.63 4.78
CA LEU A 187 -4.31 3.20 4.92
C LEU A 187 -3.42 4.32 5.48
N LYS A 188 -3.63 5.56 5.01
CA LYS A 188 -2.96 6.77 5.51
C LYS A 188 -3.31 7.05 6.97
N ASP A 189 -4.59 6.97 7.33
CA ASP A 189 -5.07 7.15 8.71
C ASP A 189 -4.49 6.06 9.62
N TYR A 190 -4.49 4.79 9.20
CA TYR A 190 -3.88 3.72 9.97
C TYR A 190 -2.38 3.96 10.19
N ALA A 191 -1.63 4.32 9.15
CA ALA A 191 -0.19 4.57 9.26
C ALA A 191 0.12 5.74 10.22
N THR A 192 -0.71 6.79 10.22
CA THR A 192 -0.47 8.02 10.98
C THR A 192 -1.07 8.03 12.38
N LEU A 193 -2.25 7.45 12.57
CA LEU A 193 -2.99 7.47 13.84
C LEU A 193 -2.73 6.22 14.67
N ASN A 194 -2.59 5.07 14.02
CA ASN A 194 -2.36 3.81 14.73
C ASN A 194 -0.87 3.53 14.81
N TYR A 195 -0.20 3.32 13.67
CA TYR A 195 1.19 2.87 13.70
C TYR A 195 2.17 3.90 14.29
N ARG A 196 2.12 5.15 13.82
CA ARG A 196 2.96 6.22 14.38
C ARG A 196 2.68 6.50 15.85
N ALA A 197 1.45 6.30 16.34
CA ALA A 197 1.17 6.43 17.77
C ALA A 197 1.94 5.37 18.59
N TRP A 198 2.02 4.14 18.10
CA TRP A 198 2.85 3.10 18.72
C TRP A 198 4.35 3.46 18.72
N LEU A 199 4.87 3.97 17.61
CA LEU A 199 6.27 4.42 17.51
C LEU A 199 6.58 5.54 18.53
N ARG A 200 5.67 6.50 18.69
CA ARG A 200 5.81 7.59 19.68
C ARG A 200 5.77 7.06 21.11
N ASP A 201 4.90 6.10 21.39
CA ASP A 201 4.84 5.43 22.69
C ASP A 201 6.16 4.69 22.98
N GLU A 202 6.69 3.91 22.03
CA GLU A 202 7.99 3.25 22.17
C GLU A 202 9.12 4.25 22.50
N LYS A 203 9.16 5.38 21.77
CA LYS A 203 10.16 6.43 21.98
C LYS A 203 10.05 7.07 23.36
N ARG A 204 8.83 7.26 23.86
CA ARG A 204 8.60 7.73 25.24
C ARG A 204 9.17 6.74 26.26
N GLU A 205 8.92 5.44 26.09
CA GLU A 205 9.45 4.42 27.01
C GLU A 205 10.98 4.33 26.99
N ILE A 206 11.62 4.48 25.82
CA ILE A 206 13.10 4.56 25.72
C ILE A 206 13.64 5.71 26.57
N ARG A 207 13.01 6.89 26.51
CA ARG A 207 13.47 8.05 27.29
C ARG A 207 13.35 7.82 28.79
N VAL A 208 12.29 7.12 29.23
CA VAL A 208 12.12 6.71 30.64
C VAL A 208 13.23 5.75 31.06
N LEU A 209 13.56 4.75 30.24
CA LEU A 209 14.66 3.81 30.52
C LEU A 209 16.02 4.51 30.55
N LEU A 210 16.30 5.41 29.61
CA LEU A 210 17.53 6.21 29.59
C LEU A 210 17.69 7.06 30.87
N ALA A 211 16.60 7.66 31.36
CA ALA A 211 16.62 8.41 32.61
C ALA A 211 16.89 7.52 33.82
N ALA A 212 16.31 6.32 33.86
CA ALA A 212 16.54 5.34 34.93
C ALA A 212 18.01 4.86 35.00
N LEU A 213 18.68 4.72 33.84
CA LEU A 213 20.09 4.30 33.77
C LEU A 213 21.07 5.33 34.37
N ALA A 214 20.69 6.60 34.46
CA ALA A 214 21.56 7.64 35.03
C ALA A 214 21.94 7.33 36.49
N GLY A 215 21.02 6.74 37.26
CA GLY A 215 21.30 6.29 38.63
C GLY A 215 22.20 5.05 38.71
N ALA A 216 22.06 4.12 37.75
CA ALA A 216 22.83 2.88 37.68
C ALA A 216 24.28 3.09 37.24
N THR A 217 24.54 4.13 36.43
CA THR A 217 25.87 4.44 35.85
C THR A 217 26.96 4.60 36.93
N LYS A 218 26.61 5.05 38.14
CA LYS A 218 27.56 5.19 39.26
C LYS A 218 28.00 3.86 39.87
N LYS A 219 27.15 2.83 39.80
CA LYS A 219 27.40 1.51 40.42
C LYS A 219 27.96 0.52 39.40
N GLU A 220 27.43 0.53 38.19
CA GLU A 220 27.76 -0.44 37.14
C GLU A 220 27.95 0.28 35.78
N PRO A 221 29.06 1.00 35.59
CA PRO A 221 29.24 1.89 34.43
C PRO A 221 29.27 1.15 33.09
N LEU A 222 29.88 -0.03 33.02
CA LEU A 222 29.96 -0.81 31.78
C LEU A 222 28.57 -1.28 31.33
N ALA A 223 27.80 -1.89 32.23
CA ALA A 223 26.47 -2.38 31.93
C ALA A 223 25.53 -1.21 31.55
N ALA A 224 25.56 -0.12 32.31
CA ALA A 224 24.74 1.05 32.02
C ALA A 224 25.07 1.68 30.64
N ASN A 225 26.36 1.82 30.30
CA ASN A 225 26.76 2.36 29.00
C ASN A 225 26.42 1.43 27.83
N TYR A 226 26.49 0.12 28.04
CA TYR A 226 26.08 -0.87 27.04
C TYR A 226 24.59 -0.75 26.73
N ILE A 227 23.71 -0.79 27.75
CA ILE A 227 22.26 -0.63 27.56
C ILE A 227 21.92 0.74 26.97
N LYS A 228 22.58 1.81 27.39
CA LYS A 228 22.40 3.15 26.81
C LYS A 228 22.65 3.14 25.29
N THR A 229 23.68 2.44 24.83
CA THR A 229 24.00 2.33 23.40
C THR A 229 22.94 1.55 22.63
N LEU A 230 22.39 0.48 23.22
CA LEU A 230 21.28 -0.27 22.64
C LEU A 230 20.03 0.61 22.50
N LEU A 231 19.63 1.29 23.58
CA LEU A 231 18.45 2.17 23.59
C LEU A 231 18.56 3.33 22.58
N LEU A 232 19.74 3.92 22.41
CA LEU A 232 19.98 4.95 21.40
C LEU A 232 19.93 4.39 19.96
N THR A 233 20.32 3.13 19.77
CA THR A 233 20.21 2.45 18.48
C THR A 233 18.75 2.17 18.14
N GLU A 234 17.97 1.69 19.12
CA GLU A 234 16.52 1.48 19.00
C GLU A 234 15.78 2.79 18.71
N GLU A 235 16.14 3.91 19.37
CA GLU A 235 15.55 5.22 19.10
C GLU A 235 15.77 5.65 17.64
N ARG A 236 16.97 5.42 17.09
CA ARG A 236 17.26 5.71 15.67
C ARG A 236 16.47 4.83 14.71
N GLN A 237 16.25 3.55 15.06
CA GLN A 237 15.41 2.66 14.27
C GLN A 237 13.95 3.13 14.27
N ILE A 238 13.42 3.59 15.41
CA ILE A 238 12.09 4.20 15.50
C ILE A 238 12.02 5.44 14.59
N ASP A 239 13.03 6.32 14.62
CA ASP A 239 13.09 7.50 13.75
C ASP A 239 13.08 7.13 12.26
N GLY A 240 13.75 6.04 11.87
CA GLY A 240 13.69 5.48 10.52
C GLY A 240 12.27 5.04 10.15
N ARG A 241 11.59 4.31 11.06
CA ARG A 241 10.20 3.87 10.87
C ARG A 241 9.24 5.07 10.74
N GLU A 242 9.40 6.13 11.52
CA GLU A 242 8.60 7.37 11.39
C GLU A 242 8.77 8.03 10.01
N LYS A 243 10.00 8.09 9.49
CA LYS A 243 10.28 8.59 8.13
C LYS A 243 9.64 7.74 7.04
N ALA A 244 9.60 6.42 7.21
CA ALA A 244 8.88 5.54 6.30
C ALA A 244 7.38 5.86 6.28
N VAL A 245 6.76 6.11 7.44
CA VAL A 245 5.36 6.58 7.52
C VAL A 245 5.18 7.90 6.78
N ASP A 246 6.07 8.88 6.97
CA ASP A 246 5.99 10.16 6.26
C ASP A 246 6.10 10.00 4.74
N ALA A 247 6.99 9.11 4.27
CA ALA A 247 7.13 8.80 2.85
C ALA A 247 5.89 8.09 2.29
N PHE A 248 5.26 7.22 3.08
CA PHE A 248 4.03 6.53 2.70
C PHE A 248 2.88 7.51 2.52
N VAL A 249 2.70 8.42 3.48
CA VAL A 249 1.69 9.48 3.42
C VAL A 249 1.85 10.32 2.15
N ARG A 250 3.07 10.77 1.83
CA ARG A 250 3.33 11.53 0.59
C ARG A 250 3.04 10.71 -0.67
N SER A 251 3.38 9.43 -0.67
CA SER A 251 3.14 8.55 -1.82
C SER A 251 1.65 8.32 -2.05
N ILE A 252 0.85 8.21 -0.97
CA ILE A 252 -0.62 8.18 -1.06
C ILE A 252 -1.18 9.47 -1.65
N ASP A 253 -0.68 10.64 -1.22
CA ASP A 253 -1.14 11.93 -1.75
C ASP A 253 -0.82 12.07 -3.25
N GLU A 254 0.34 11.61 -3.70
CA GLU A 254 0.66 11.60 -5.13
C GLU A 254 -0.09 10.51 -5.91
N LEU A 255 -0.43 9.37 -5.30
CA LEU A 255 -1.32 8.37 -5.90
C LEU A 255 -2.67 8.98 -6.21
N GLN A 256 -3.31 9.64 -5.23
CA GLN A 256 -4.64 10.25 -5.40
C GLN A 256 -4.63 11.33 -6.50
N LYS A 257 -3.62 12.20 -6.52
CA LYS A 257 -3.46 13.19 -7.59
C LYS A 257 -3.25 12.54 -8.97
N SER A 258 -2.42 11.50 -9.03
CA SER A 258 -2.15 10.76 -10.27
C SER A 258 -3.39 10.05 -10.79
N HIS A 259 -4.19 9.49 -9.90
CA HIS A 259 -5.46 8.85 -10.22
C HIS A 259 -6.45 9.85 -10.85
N ALA A 260 -6.66 11.00 -10.20
CA ALA A 260 -7.52 12.06 -10.72
C ALA A 260 -7.03 12.58 -12.08
N GLU A 261 -5.73 12.83 -12.22
CA GLU A 261 -5.12 13.28 -13.48
C GLU A 261 -5.30 12.26 -14.61
N LEU A 262 -5.05 10.97 -14.32
CA LEU A 262 -5.20 9.87 -15.27
C LEU A 262 -6.65 9.71 -15.71
N ARG A 263 -7.62 9.87 -14.79
CA ARG A 263 -9.04 9.88 -15.10
C ARG A 263 -9.39 11.00 -16.08
N LEU A 264 -8.98 12.23 -15.77
CA LEU A 264 -9.28 13.42 -16.59
C LEU A 264 -8.65 13.33 -17.98
N LYS A 265 -7.43 12.78 -18.06
CA LYS A 265 -6.64 12.70 -19.31
C LYS A 265 -6.65 11.31 -19.94
N LEU A 266 -7.64 10.48 -19.60
CA LEU A 266 -7.74 9.13 -20.16
C LEU A 266 -7.77 9.14 -21.70
N HIS A 267 -8.27 10.21 -22.32
CA HIS A 267 -8.31 10.40 -23.78
C HIS A 267 -6.99 10.89 -24.40
N SER A 268 -6.06 11.40 -23.59
CA SER A 268 -4.78 12.02 -23.98
C SER A 268 -3.64 11.51 -23.10
N LEU A 269 -3.31 10.22 -23.20
CA LEU A 269 -2.37 9.54 -22.30
C LEU A 269 -0.89 9.93 -22.52
N ASP A 270 -0.60 10.63 -23.60
CA ASP A 270 0.70 11.23 -23.94
C ASP A 270 0.84 12.67 -23.45
N ASP A 271 -0.18 13.19 -22.74
CA ASP A 271 -0.14 14.54 -22.18
C ASP A 271 1.05 14.72 -21.23
N LYS A 272 1.78 15.82 -21.41
CA LYS A 272 3.03 16.09 -20.69
C LYS A 272 2.82 16.24 -19.19
N GLU A 273 1.71 16.83 -18.76
CA GLU A 273 1.40 17.03 -17.35
C GLU A 273 0.99 15.71 -16.69
N LEU A 274 0.21 14.86 -17.38
CA LEU A 274 -0.05 13.49 -16.91
C LEU A 274 1.25 12.71 -16.71
N LEU A 275 2.12 12.70 -17.72
CA LEU A 275 3.40 11.98 -17.64
C LEU A 275 4.30 12.52 -16.52
N ALA A 276 4.36 13.84 -16.33
CA ALA A 276 5.09 14.45 -15.22
C ALA A 276 4.51 14.05 -13.85
N ARG A 277 3.18 13.99 -13.73
CA ARG A 277 2.50 13.55 -12.51
C ARG A 277 2.82 12.10 -12.18
N LEU A 278 2.73 11.20 -13.16
CA LEU A 278 3.08 9.78 -12.98
C LEU A 278 4.55 9.58 -12.62
N LEU A 279 5.46 10.37 -13.20
CA LEU A 279 6.88 10.35 -12.84
C LEU A 279 7.10 10.81 -11.40
N ASN A 280 6.40 11.84 -10.94
CA ASN A 280 6.47 12.30 -9.55
C ASN A 280 5.97 11.22 -8.58
N PHE A 281 4.86 10.55 -8.92
CA PHE A 281 4.35 9.43 -8.14
C PHE A 281 5.36 8.29 -8.05
N ALA A 282 5.94 7.87 -9.19
CA ALA A 282 6.98 6.84 -9.22
C ALA A 282 8.20 7.21 -8.34
N ASN A 283 8.60 8.48 -8.36
CA ASN A 283 9.70 8.98 -7.55
C ASN A 283 9.40 8.93 -6.04
N GLU A 284 8.18 9.29 -5.62
CA GLU A 284 7.78 9.17 -4.21
C GLU A 284 7.70 7.71 -3.76
N VAL A 285 7.16 6.81 -4.59
CA VAL A 285 7.15 5.36 -4.31
C VAL A 285 8.57 4.80 -4.21
N ALA A 286 9.49 5.23 -5.07
CA ALA A 286 10.90 4.84 -4.99
C ALA A 286 11.59 5.36 -3.73
N LYS A 287 11.25 6.58 -3.25
CA LYS A 287 11.72 7.09 -1.96
C LYS A 287 11.14 6.28 -0.80
N LEU A 288 9.84 6.01 -0.80
CA LEU A 288 9.16 5.18 0.19
C LEU A 288 9.83 3.82 0.32
N ARG A 289 10.03 3.09 -0.79
CA ARG A 289 10.65 1.77 -0.77
C ARG A 289 12.06 1.77 -0.18
N ARG A 290 12.84 2.83 -0.45
CA ARG A 290 14.15 3.01 0.19
C ARG A 290 14.02 3.23 1.70
N GLN A 291 13.13 4.14 2.13
CA GLN A 291 12.90 4.39 3.56
C GLN A 291 12.43 3.13 4.29
N VAL A 292 11.54 2.34 3.70
CA VAL A 292 11.07 1.07 4.26
C VAL A 292 12.22 0.08 4.40
N ARG A 293 12.99 -0.16 3.33
CA ARG A 293 14.15 -1.07 3.39
C ARG A 293 15.21 -0.64 4.40
N ASP A 294 15.41 0.66 4.57
CA ASP A 294 16.42 1.18 5.50
C ASP A 294 15.93 1.16 6.96
N ALA A 295 14.61 1.06 7.18
CA ALA A 295 13.97 1.13 8.51
C ALA A 295 13.51 -0.22 9.09
N PHE A 296 13.33 -1.24 8.25
CA PHE A 296 12.84 -2.57 8.59
C PHE A 296 13.78 -3.65 8.07
#